data_AF-A0A1X7CZS8-F1
#
_entry.id   AF-A0A1X7CZS8-F1
#
_cell.length_a   1.000
_cell.length_b   1.000
_cell.length_c   1.000
_cell.angle_alpha   90.00
_cell.angle_beta   90.00
_cell.angle_gamma   90.00
#
_symmetry.space_group_name_H-M   'P 1'
#
loop_
_entity.id
_entity.type
_entity.pdbx_description
1 polymer ?
#
loop_
_entity_poly.entity_id
_entity_poly.type
_entity_poly.pdbx_seq_one_letter_code
_entity_poly.pdbx_strand_id
1 'polypeptide(L)'
;MSSDVQLVEDLVARFPALEEPYHIHVFNEDGLLPHVFFWDVVQEVVNSFVGNDPAGVDWRAVLSFLEEWLRRDIRQANEVICTSFLWYLPHPGDPGHELVALLGPATARKFREIRPLG
;
A
#
# COMPACT_ATOMS: atom_id res chain seq x y z
N MET A 1 -1.92 20.87 2.44
CA MET A 1 -1.85 19.50 1.89
C MET A 1 -2.37 18.55 2.95
N SER A 2 -3.24 17.62 2.59
CA SER A 2 -3.78 16.63 3.52
C SER A 2 -2.79 15.48 3.72
N SER A 3 -2.87 14.77 4.85
CA SER A 3 -1.87 13.77 5.22
C SER A 3 -1.92 12.49 4.36
N ASP A 4 -3.02 12.24 3.66
CA ASP A 4 -3.16 11.22 2.62
C ASP A 4 -2.38 11.55 1.35
N VAL A 5 -2.38 12.81 0.91
CA VAL A 5 -1.53 13.28 -0.19
C VAL A 5 -0.06 13.18 0.20
N GLN A 6 0.30 13.63 1.42
CA GLN A 6 1.67 13.50 1.92
C GLN A 6 2.13 12.04 1.97
N LEU A 7 1.25 11.12 2.37
CA LEU A 7 1.55 9.68 2.38
C LEU A 7 1.96 9.19 0.98
N VAL A 8 1.22 9.58 -0.06
CA VAL A 8 1.54 9.20 -1.45
C VAL A 8 2.83 9.84 -1.92
N GLU A 9 3.02 11.13 -1.69
CA GLU A 9 4.23 11.84 -2.12
C GLU A 9 5.48 11.26 -1.43
N ASP A 10 5.41 10.98 -0.13
CA ASP A 10 6.51 10.35 0.61
C ASP A 10 6.76 8.91 0.13
N LEU A 11 5.71 8.18 -0.26
CA LEU A 11 5.83 6.84 -0.82
C LEU A 11 6.58 6.88 -2.16
N VAL A 12 6.14 7.72 -3.10
CA VAL A 12 6.77 7.83 -4.44
C VAL A 12 8.20 8.35 -4.32
N ALA A 13 8.45 9.35 -3.48
CA ALA A 13 9.80 9.86 -3.22
C ALA A 13 10.73 8.79 -2.62
N ARG A 14 10.18 7.83 -1.86
CA ARG A 14 10.95 6.74 -1.25
C ARG A 14 11.18 5.57 -2.21
N PHE A 15 10.26 5.34 -3.15
CA PHE A 15 10.25 4.19 -4.04
C PHE A 15 10.15 4.63 -5.51
N PRO A 16 11.29 4.89 -6.18
CA PRO A 16 11.31 5.40 -7.55
C PRO A 16 10.56 4.51 -8.57
N ALA A 17 10.43 3.21 -8.31
CA ALA A 17 9.63 2.29 -9.13
C ALA A 17 8.14 2.70 -9.23
N LEU A 18 7.65 3.54 -8.31
CA LEU A 18 6.28 4.03 -8.30
C LEU A 18 6.11 5.38 -9.03
N GLU A 19 7.19 6.01 -9.53
CA GLU A 19 7.10 7.31 -10.22
C GLU A 19 6.27 7.24 -11.50
N GLU A 20 6.51 6.23 -12.36
CA GLU A 20 5.75 6.07 -13.59
C GLU A 20 4.26 5.75 -13.31
N PRO A 21 3.90 4.77 -12.47
CA PRO A 21 2.52 4.57 -12.04
C PRO A 21 1.87 5.82 -11.46
N TYR A 22 2.60 6.60 -10.66
CA TYR A 22 2.10 7.85 -10.08
C TYR A 22 1.76 8.89 -11.16
N HIS A 23 2.65 9.09 -12.14
CA HIS A 23 2.39 10.02 -13.23
C HIS A 23 1.22 9.60 -14.11
N ILE A 24 1.11 8.29 -14.40
CA ILE A 24 -0.03 7.73 -15.15
C ILE A 24 -1.33 7.96 -14.37
N HIS A 25 -1.33 7.68 -13.07
CA HIS A 25 -2.47 7.92 -12.17
C HIS A 25 -2.90 9.38 -12.23
N VAL A 26 -1.98 10.31 -11.98
CA VAL A 26 -2.29 11.75 -11.92
C VAL A 26 -2.83 12.26 -13.26
N PHE A 27 -2.30 11.75 -14.38
CA PHE A 27 -2.79 12.11 -15.71
C PHE A 27 -4.19 11.56 -15.98
N ASN A 28 -4.45 10.30 -15.68
CA ASN A 28 -5.72 9.63 -15.97
C ASN A 28 -6.87 10.15 -15.10
N GLU A 29 -6.58 10.47 -13.83
CA GLU A 29 -7.59 10.89 -12.86
C GLU A 29 -7.74 12.42 -12.74
N ASP A 30 -7.08 13.20 -13.60
CA ASP A 30 -7.04 14.67 -13.56
C ASP A 30 -6.64 15.22 -12.17
N GLY A 31 -5.67 14.55 -11.54
CA GLY A 31 -5.22 14.83 -10.18
C GLY A 31 -4.85 13.59 -9.38
N LEU A 32 -4.30 13.81 -8.18
CA LEU A 32 -4.00 12.71 -7.27
C LEU A 32 -5.26 12.29 -6.49
N LEU A 33 -5.59 11.01 -6.58
CA LEU A 33 -6.62 10.34 -5.77
C LEU A 33 -5.94 9.26 -4.91
N PRO A 34 -5.58 9.55 -3.64
CA PRO A 34 -4.77 8.63 -2.83
C PRO A 34 -5.37 7.23 -2.70
N HIS A 35 -6.69 7.13 -2.52
CA HIS A 35 -7.37 5.84 -2.39
C HIS A 35 -7.28 4.98 -3.65
N VAL A 36 -7.29 5.60 -4.83
CA VAL A 36 -7.22 4.91 -6.12
C VAL A 36 -5.78 4.53 -6.42
N PHE A 37 -4.82 5.44 -6.20
CA PHE A 37 -3.41 5.14 -6.40
C PHE A 37 -2.92 3.98 -5.52
N PHE A 38 -3.43 3.87 -4.29
CA PHE A 38 -3.07 2.77 -3.40
C PHE A 38 -3.54 1.39 -3.89
N TRP A 39 -4.53 1.31 -4.80
CA TRP A 39 -4.84 0.06 -5.48
C TRP A 39 -3.69 -0.39 -6.38
N ASP A 40 -3.07 0.53 -7.12
CA ASP A 40 -1.89 0.22 -7.95
C ASP A 40 -0.71 -0.20 -7.07
N VAL A 41 -0.51 0.46 -5.93
CA VAL A 41 0.52 0.09 -4.95
C VAL A 41 0.32 -1.35 -4.44
N VAL A 42 -0.92 -1.79 -4.20
CA VAL A 42 -1.19 -3.19 -3.83
C VAL A 42 -0.75 -4.15 -4.93
N GLN A 43 -1.06 -3.84 -6.19
CA GLN A 43 -0.66 -4.69 -7.33
C GLN A 43 0.86 -4.81 -7.43
N GLU A 44 1.58 -3.69 -7.34
CA GLU A 44 3.05 -3.66 -7.38
C GLU A 44 3.68 -4.47 -6.24
N VAL A 45 3.17 -4.29 -5.01
CA VAL A 45 3.66 -5.02 -3.84
C VAL A 45 3.40 -6.52 -3.97
N VAL A 46 2.21 -6.93 -4.42
CA VAL A 46 1.87 -8.35 -4.60
C VAL A 46 2.69 -8.97 -5.72
N ASN A 47 2.85 -8.28 -6.86
CA ASN A 47 3.66 -8.74 -7.99
C ASN A 47 5.13 -8.94 -7.60
N SER A 48 5.68 -8.00 -6.84
CA SER A 48 7.02 -8.11 -6.26
C SER A 48 7.12 -9.30 -5.28
N PHE A 49 6.11 -9.49 -4.42
CA PHE A 49 6.10 -10.58 -3.45
C PHE A 49 6.08 -11.98 -4.09
N VAL A 50 5.23 -12.19 -5.10
CA VAL A 50 5.15 -13.48 -5.80
C VAL A 50 6.31 -13.72 -6.77
N GLY A 51 7.18 -12.73 -6.98
CA GLY A 51 8.35 -12.82 -7.83
C GLY A 51 8.07 -12.61 -9.33
N ASN A 52 6.93 -12.02 -9.68
CA ASN A 52 6.58 -11.70 -11.07
C ASN A 52 7.33 -10.48 -11.60
N ASP A 53 7.76 -9.58 -10.71
CA ASP A 53 8.57 -8.42 -11.08
C ASP A 53 9.76 -8.22 -10.12
N PRO A 54 10.93 -8.79 -10.43
CA PRO A 54 12.15 -8.60 -9.64
C PRO A 54 12.74 -7.18 -9.73
N ALA A 55 12.33 -6.38 -10.72
CA ALA A 55 12.80 -5.00 -10.90
C ALA A 55 11.82 -3.96 -10.31
N GLY A 56 10.62 -4.40 -9.93
CA GLY A 56 9.59 -3.59 -9.29
C GLY A 56 9.94 -3.19 -7.86
N VAL A 57 8.93 -2.68 -7.14
CA VAL A 57 9.13 -2.15 -5.79
C VAL A 57 9.60 -3.24 -4.82
N ASP A 58 10.48 -2.93 -3.86
CA ASP A 58 10.78 -3.85 -2.76
C ASP A 58 9.58 -3.92 -1.80
N TRP A 59 8.79 -4.99 -1.90
CA TRP A 59 7.60 -5.20 -1.08
C TRP A 59 7.90 -5.13 0.43
N ARG A 60 9.08 -5.58 0.89
CA ARG A 60 9.45 -5.54 2.31
C ARG A 60 9.61 -4.11 2.79
N ALA A 61 10.24 -3.29 1.96
CA ALA A 61 10.47 -1.89 2.25
C ALA A 61 9.15 -1.10 2.23
N VAL A 62 8.22 -1.41 1.32
CA VAL A 62 6.88 -0.79 1.31
C VAL A 62 6.10 -1.16 2.57
N LEU A 63 6.04 -2.44 2.94
CA LEU A 63 5.36 -2.84 4.19
C LEU A 63 5.95 -2.14 5.42
N SER A 64 7.28 -1.99 5.47
CA SER A 64 7.96 -1.26 6.55
C SER A 64 7.58 0.22 6.57
N PHE A 65 7.51 0.87 5.41
CA PHE A 65 7.06 2.25 5.28
C PHE A 65 5.62 2.45 5.76
N LEU A 66 4.69 1.55 5.39
CA LEU A 66 3.29 1.64 5.81
C LEU A 66 3.12 1.37 7.31
N GLU A 67 3.92 0.48 7.88
CA GLU A 67 3.99 0.24 9.32
C GLU A 67 4.42 1.51 10.08
N GLU A 68 5.45 2.21 9.60
CA GLU A 68 5.89 3.48 10.19
C GLU A 68 4.80 4.55 10.16
N TRP A 69 4.07 4.66 9.05
CA TRP A 69 2.96 5.61 8.92
C TRP A 69 1.80 5.28 9.85
N LEU A 70 1.37 4.01 9.94
CA LEU A 70 0.33 3.61 10.87
C LEU A 70 0.72 3.84 12.34
N ARG A 71 2.01 3.73 12.67
CA ARG A 71 2.51 4.00 14.04
C ARG A 71 2.43 5.48 14.42
N ARG A 72 2.39 6.41 13.46
CA ARG A 72 2.20 7.85 13.72
C ARG A 72 0.75 8.20 14.06
N ASP A 73 -0.18 7.27 13.84
CA ASP A 73 -1.61 7.39 14.13
C ASP A 73 -2.27 8.63 13.49
N ILE A 74 -1.89 8.94 12.25
CA ILE A 74 -2.45 10.07 11.51
C ILE A 74 -3.72 9.64 10.81
N ARG A 75 -4.87 10.17 11.26
CA ARG A 75 -6.21 9.71 10.84
C ARG A 75 -6.38 9.54 9.32
N GLN A 76 -6.05 10.55 8.51
CA GLN A 76 -6.27 10.51 7.06
C GLN A 76 -5.36 9.49 6.37
N ALA A 77 -4.09 9.38 6.80
CA ALA A 77 -3.17 8.38 6.27
C ALA A 77 -3.60 6.96 6.69
N ASN A 78 -4.01 6.78 7.95
CA ASN A 78 -4.54 5.53 8.45
C ASN A 78 -5.76 5.07 7.65
N GLU A 79 -6.65 6.00 7.30
CA GLU A 79 -7.84 5.71 6.48
C GLU A 79 -7.44 5.11 5.15
N VAL A 80 -6.57 5.77 4.37
CA VAL A 80 -6.07 5.25 3.08
C VAL A 80 -5.37 3.89 3.24
N ILE A 81 -4.47 3.75 4.22
CA ILE A 81 -3.74 2.49 4.41
C ILE A 81 -4.72 1.35 4.75
N CYS A 82 -5.74 1.61 5.58
CA CYS A 82 -6.71 0.58 5.95
C CYS A 82 -7.64 0.24 4.79
N THR A 83 -8.27 1.24 4.16
CA THR A 83 -9.34 1.01 3.17
C THR A 83 -8.83 0.75 1.76
N SER A 84 -7.61 1.16 1.44
CA SER A 84 -7.05 1.07 0.08
C SER A 84 -5.82 0.19 -0.05
N PHE A 85 -5.10 -0.09 1.03
CA PHE A 85 -4.00 -1.07 1.00
C PHE A 85 -4.41 -2.39 1.64
N LEU A 86 -4.65 -2.37 2.96
CA LEU A 86 -4.89 -3.58 3.75
C LEU A 86 -6.17 -4.30 3.34
N TRP A 87 -7.23 -3.55 3.03
CA TRP A 87 -8.49 -4.11 2.55
C TRP A 87 -8.31 -4.95 1.27
N TYR A 88 -7.46 -4.46 0.36
CA TYR A 88 -7.28 -5.03 -0.97
C TYR A 88 -6.15 -6.05 -1.09
N LEU A 89 -5.49 -6.41 0.02
CA LEU A 89 -4.56 -7.54 0.02
C LEU A 89 -5.25 -8.83 -0.46
N PRO A 90 -4.51 -9.81 -1.03
CA PRO A 90 -5.11 -11.04 -1.56
C PRO A 90 -5.92 -11.81 -0.51
N HIS A 91 -7.01 -12.48 -0.92
CA HIS A 91 -7.82 -13.32 -0.02
C HIS A 91 -7.20 -14.71 0.16
N PRO A 92 -7.60 -15.47 1.20
CA PRO A 92 -7.17 -16.85 1.35
C PRO A 92 -7.43 -17.68 0.08
N GLY A 93 -6.36 -18.20 -0.53
CA GLY A 93 -6.39 -18.95 -1.79
C GLY A 93 -5.96 -18.15 -3.03
N ASP A 94 -5.88 -16.82 -2.93
CA ASP A 94 -5.35 -15.97 -3.99
C ASP A 94 -3.80 -15.95 -3.95
N PRO A 95 -3.12 -15.84 -5.11
CA PRO A 95 -1.67 -15.65 -5.14
C PRO A 95 -1.23 -14.43 -4.32
N GLY A 96 -0.23 -14.64 -3.44
CA GLY A 96 0.34 -13.59 -2.62
C GLY A 96 -0.35 -13.35 -1.28
N HIS A 97 -1.37 -14.16 -0.92
CA HIS A 97 -2.02 -14.08 0.40
C HIS A 97 -1.03 -14.27 1.57
N GLU A 98 0.07 -15.00 1.37
CA GLU A 98 1.11 -15.22 2.36
C GLU A 98 1.77 -13.90 2.83
N LEU A 99 1.66 -12.82 2.04
CA LEU A 99 2.09 -11.48 2.43
C LEU A 99 1.40 -11.01 3.73
N VAL A 100 0.14 -11.42 3.97
CA VAL A 100 -0.62 -11.05 5.17
C VAL A 100 0.09 -11.53 6.45
N ALA A 101 0.75 -12.68 6.41
CA ALA A 101 1.50 -13.22 7.54
C ALA A 101 2.79 -12.44 7.85
N LEU A 102 3.20 -11.54 6.94
CA LEU A 102 4.44 -10.76 7.01
C LEU A 102 4.20 -9.29 7.40
N LEU A 103 2.93 -8.92 7.67
CA LEU A 103 2.58 -7.60 8.16
C LEU A 103 3.22 -7.33 9.54
N GLY A 104 3.67 -6.09 9.73
CA GLY A 104 4.17 -5.60 11.02
C GLY A 104 3.06 -5.48 12.08
N PRO A 105 3.41 -5.16 13.34
CA PRO A 105 2.44 -5.16 14.44
C PRO A 105 1.24 -4.21 14.25
N ALA A 106 1.45 -2.98 13.76
CA ALA A 106 0.39 -2.01 13.56
C ALA A 106 -0.47 -2.34 12.33
N THR A 107 0.17 -2.68 11.21
CA THR A 107 -0.49 -3.15 9.98
C THR A 107 -1.31 -4.42 10.23
N ALA A 108 -0.75 -5.43 10.90
CA ALA A 108 -1.46 -6.67 11.24
C ALA A 108 -2.64 -6.45 12.19
N ARG A 109 -2.51 -5.51 13.16
CA ARG A 109 -3.62 -5.14 14.04
C ARG A 109 -4.75 -4.52 13.23
N LYS A 110 -4.45 -3.53 12.37
CA LYS A 110 -5.45 -2.89 11.51
C LYS A 110 -6.09 -3.86 10.53
N PHE A 111 -5.29 -4.75 9.92
CA PHE A 111 -5.80 -5.78 9.04
C PHE A 111 -6.87 -6.65 9.72
N ARG A 112 -6.61 -7.13 10.94
CA ARG A 112 -7.60 -7.93 11.70
C ARG A 112 -8.85 -7.14 12.10
N GLU A 113 -8.73 -5.84 12.34
CA GLU A 113 -9.89 -4.97 12.64
C GLU A 113 -10.81 -4.84 11.42
N ILE A 114 -10.25 -4.70 10.22
CA ILE A 114 -11.04 -4.46 9.00
C ILE A 114 -11.44 -5.76 8.29
N ARG A 115 -10.65 -6.83 8.41
CA ARG A 115 -10.88 -8.13 7.77
C ARG A 115 -10.84 -9.26 8.82
N PRO A 116 -11.88 -9.40 9.65
CA PRO A 116 -11.89 -10.35 10.75
C PRO A 116 -11.89 -11.83 10.33
N LEU A 117 -12.18 -12.13 9.05
CA LEU A 117 -12.27 -13.51 8.53
C LEU A 117 -11.10 -13.90 7.61
N GLY A 118 -10.08 -13.05 7.46
CA GLY A 118 -9.02 -13.25 6.47
C GLY A 118 -9.32 -12.48 5.20
#